data_AF-A0A6M1YTD6-F1
#
_entry.id   AF-A0A6M1YTD6-F1
#
_cell.length_a   1.000
_cell.length_b   1.000
_cell.length_c   1.000
_cell.angle_alpha   90.00
_cell.angle_beta   90.00
_cell.angle_gamma   90.00
#
_symmetry.space_group_name_H-M   'P 1'
#
loop_
_entity.id
_entity.type
_entity.pdbx_description
1 polymer ?
#
loop_
_entity_poly.entity_id
_entity_poly.type
_entity_poly.pdbx_seq_one_letter_code
_entity_poly.pdbx_strand_id
1 'polypeptide(L)'
;MNEYKRLKEKLFSLFSNKIKCRLDNISATCDLLNNPHRDFKSIHLAGTNGKGSVATKIAKALSLSGYKTALYISPHISAYEERVSIDGELISKKDVKILLKKIFKLQKKINVYLSFFEITTILAFLYFSKKKV
;
A
#
# COMPACT_ATOMS: atom_id res chain seq x y z
N MET A 1 -1.01 -25.23 -3.55
CA MET A 1 -1.19 -23.80 -3.90
C MET A 1 -0.16 -22.95 -3.16
N ASN A 2 0.61 -22.10 -3.85
CA ASN A 2 1.64 -21.25 -3.23
C ASN A 2 1.01 -20.27 -2.22
N GLU A 3 1.61 -20.10 -1.03
CA GLU A 3 1.13 -19.22 0.05
C GLU A 3 0.87 -17.78 -0.43
N TYR A 4 1.72 -17.24 -1.31
CA TYR A 4 1.51 -15.91 -1.90
C TYR A 4 0.16 -15.81 -2.63
N LYS A 5 -0.16 -16.82 -3.45
CA LYS A 5 -1.41 -16.88 -4.22
C LYS A 5 -2.62 -16.90 -3.28
N ARG A 6 -2.58 -17.70 -2.21
CA ARG A 6 -3.66 -17.75 -1.20
C ARG A 6 -3.90 -16.41 -0.50
N LEU A 7 -2.83 -15.71 -0.11
CA LEU A 7 -2.96 -14.40 0.54
C LEU A 7 -3.48 -13.33 -0.43
N LYS A 8 -3.03 -13.37 -1.68
CA LYS A 8 -3.54 -12.50 -2.73
C LYS A 8 -5.02 -12.78 -2.99
N GLU A 9 -5.44 -14.03 -3.16
CA GLU A 9 -6.86 -14.39 -3.31
C GLU A 9 -7.70 -13.89 -2.14
N LYS A 10 -7.22 -14.08 -0.89
CA LYS A 10 -7.88 -13.53 0.30
C LYS A 10 -7.97 -12.00 0.28
N LEU A 11 -6.93 -11.30 -0.18
CA LEU A 11 -6.99 -9.84 -0.31
C LEU A 11 -8.04 -9.44 -1.34
N PHE A 12 -8.05 -10.07 -2.52
CA PHE A 12 -8.98 -9.76 -3.59
C PHE A 12 -10.44 -10.12 -3.25
N SER A 13 -10.69 -11.12 -2.39
CA SER A 13 -12.04 -11.40 -1.90
C SER A 13 -12.61 -10.27 -1.01
N LEU A 14 -11.78 -9.35 -0.53
CA LEU A 14 -12.19 -8.17 0.24
C LEU A 14 -12.44 -6.95 -0.67
N PHE A 15 -12.25 -7.09 -1.98
CA PHE A 15 -12.52 -6.02 -2.93
C PHE A 15 -14.05 -5.81 -3.01
N SER A 16 -14.48 -4.59 -2.73
CA SER A 16 -15.89 -4.21 -2.80
C SER A 16 -16.01 -2.84 -3.43
N ASN A 17 -17.03 -2.66 -4.26
CA ASN A 17 -17.38 -1.35 -4.83
C ASN A 17 -18.15 -0.47 -3.82
N LYS A 18 -18.50 -1.00 -2.64
CA LYS A 18 -19.13 -0.22 -1.57
C LYS A 18 -18.06 0.59 -0.82
N ILE A 19 -18.11 1.91 -0.95
CA ILE A 19 -17.20 2.82 -0.28
C ILE A 19 -17.63 2.96 1.19
N LYS A 20 -16.73 2.58 2.10
CA LYS A 20 -16.87 2.89 3.53
C LYS A 20 -16.18 4.23 3.80
N CYS A 21 -16.93 5.31 3.95
CA CYS A 21 -16.40 6.64 4.24
C CYS A 21 -16.04 6.81 5.74
N ARG A 22 -15.14 5.98 6.27
CA ARG A 22 -14.65 6.07 7.66
C ARG A 22 -13.18 5.70 7.72
N LEU A 23 -12.42 6.38 8.57
CA LEU A 23 -10.98 6.12 8.77
C LEU A 23 -10.67 5.33 10.05
N ASP A 24 -11.67 5.11 10.91
CA ASP A 24 -11.50 4.53 12.25
C ASP A 24 -10.67 3.23 12.25
N ASN A 25 -10.96 2.33 11.31
CA ASN A 25 -10.33 1.01 11.22
C ASN A 25 -8.86 1.09 10.80
N ILE A 26 -8.56 1.86 9.76
CA ILE A 26 -7.18 2.06 9.28
C ILE A 26 -6.35 2.87 10.29
N SER A 27 -6.93 3.91 10.90
CA SER A 27 -6.24 4.71 11.92
C SER A 27 -5.86 3.86 13.13
N ALA A 28 -6.81 3.10 13.70
CA ALA A 28 -6.53 2.22 14.84
C ALA A 28 -5.48 1.14 14.50
N THR A 29 -5.49 0.63 13.26
CA THR A 29 -4.47 -0.33 12.81
C THR A 29 -3.10 0.32 12.65
N CYS A 30 -3.04 1.54 12.11
CA CYS A 30 -1.80 2.31 11.97
C CYS A 30 -1.19 2.66 13.32
N ASP A 31 -1.99 3.04 14.31
CA ASP A 31 -1.52 3.34 15.67
C ASP A 31 -0.79 2.14 16.29
N LEU A 32 -1.36 0.94 16.16
CA LEU A 32 -0.74 -0.31 16.62
C LEU A 32 0.51 -0.72 15.83
N LEU A 33 0.72 -0.13 14.66
CA LEU A 33 1.90 -0.31 13.82
C LEU A 33 2.94 0.79 14.03
N ASN A 34 2.79 1.61 15.06
CA ASN A 34 3.61 2.79 15.35
C ASN A 34 3.58 3.85 14.25
N ASN A 35 2.42 4.03 13.62
CA ASN A 35 2.16 5.09 12.65
C ASN A 35 3.18 5.18 11.49
N PRO A 36 3.37 4.10 10.70
CA PRO A 36 4.42 4.02 9.68
C PRO A 36 4.28 5.07 8.56
N HIS A 37 3.08 5.63 8.38
CA HIS A 37 2.82 6.73 7.44
C HIS A 37 3.44 8.07 7.85
N ARG A 38 3.99 8.16 9.07
CA ARG A 38 4.67 9.37 9.59
C ARG A 38 6.20 9.30 9.45
N ASP A 39 6.74 8.16 9.03
CA ASP A 39 8.19 7.94 8.94
C ASP A 39 8.83 8.57 7.68
N PHE A 40 8.03 9.09 6.76
CA PHE A 40 8.47 9.64 5.48
C PHE A 40 7.65 10.87 5.08
N LYS A 41 8.22 11.71 4.22
CA LYS A 41 7.51 12.85 3.62
C LYS A 41 6.61 12.37 2.48
N SER A 42 5.43 12.98 2.33
CA SER A 42 4.42 12.53 1.38
C SER A 42 3.92 13.67 0.49
N ILE A 43 3.75 13.38 -0.79
CA ILE A 43 2.97 14.20 -1.72
C ILE A 43 1.64 13.47 -1.95
N HIS A 44 0.53 14.06 -1.54
CA HIS A 44 -0.80 13.46 -1.66
C HIS A 44 -1.51 14.01 -2.90
N LEU A 45 -1.90 13.12 -3.81
CA LEU A 45 -2.54 13.48 -5.08
C LEU A 45 -4.00 13.02 -5.12
N ALA A 46 -4.90 13.99 -5.27
CA ALA A 46 -6.33 13.78 -5.49
C ALA A 46 -6.78 14.42 -6.81
N GLY A 47 -7.97 14.07 -7.29
CA GLY A 47 -8.54 14.59 -8.53
C GLY A 47 -9.30 13.53 -9.33
N THR A 48 -10.02 13.94 -10.37
CA THR A 48 -10.84 13.03 -11.18
C THR A 48 -9.97 12.20 -12.11
N ASN A 49 -9.11 12.85 -12.90
CA ASN A 49 -8.28 12.22 -13.94
C ASN A 49 -6.80 12.54 -13.76
N GLY A 50 -5.93 11.76 -14.41
CA GLY A 50 -4.49 12.07 -14.50
C GLY A 50 -3.64 11.76 -13.27
N LYS A 51 -4.23 11.45 -12.10
CA LYS A 51 -3.51 11.15 -10.85
C LYS A 51 -2.33 10.20 -11.02
N GLY A 52 -2.55 9.05 -11.66
CA GLY A 52 -1.49 8.05 -11.88
C GLY A 52 -0.34 8.59 -12.74
N SER A 53 -0.65 9.28 -13.84
CA SER A 53 0.36 9.88 -14.72
C SER A 53 1.18 10.95 -13.99
N VAL A 54 0.50 11.84 -13.25
CA VAL A 54 1.15 12.90 -12.47
C VAL A 54 2.02 12.31 -11.36
N ALA A 55 1.50 11.32 -10.62
CA ALA A 55 2.24 10.64 -9.56
C ALA A 55 3.53 9.99 -10.09
N THR A 56 3.45 9.28 -11.22
CA THR A 56 4.61 8.66 -11.86
C THR A 56 5.63 9.70 -12.32
N LYS A 57 5.19 10.80 -12.92
CA LYS A 57 6.10 11.89 -13.35
C LYS A 57 6.81 12.54 -12.17
N ILE A 58 6.08 12.85 -11.10
CA ILE A 58 6.65 13.40 -9.86
C ILE A 58 7.67 12.42 -9.26
N ALA A 59 7.29 11.15 -9.11
CA ALA A 59 8.18 10.14 -8.55
C ALA A 59 9.47 10.00 -9.38
N LYS A 60 9.35 9.96 -10.71
CA LYS A 60 10.52 9.84 -11.60
C LYS A 60 11.42 11.08 -11.53
N ALA A 61 10.85 12.28 -11.49
CA ALA A 61 11.61 13.51 -11.37
C ALA A 61 12.40 13.58 -10.05
N LEU A 62 11.77 13.21 -8.93
CA LEU A 62 12.42 13.16 -7.62
C LEU A 62 13.53 12.11 -7.57
N SER A 63 13.29 10.88 -8.08
CA SER A 63 14.34 9.86 -8.20
C SER A 63 15.52 10.32 -9.04
N LEU A 64 15.27 10.97 -10.19
CA LEU A 64 16.33 11.52 -11.04
C LEU A 64 17.10 12.68 -10.37
N SER A 65 16.48 13.34 -9.40
CA SER A 65 17.10 14.41 -8.60
C SER A 65 17.86 13.88 -7.38
N GLY A 66 18.01 12.56 -7.24
CA GLY A 66 18.79 11.93 -6.17
C GLY A 66 17.99 11.57 -4.90
N TYR A 67 16.68 11.78 -4.89
CA TYR A 67 15.83 11.36 -3.76
C TYR A 67 15.39 9.91 -3.91
N LYS A 68 15.50 9.14 -2.83
CA LYS A 68 14.88 7.81 -2.78
C LYS A 68 13.35 7.97 -2.76
N THR A 69 12.68 7.60 -3.85
CA THR A 69 11.28 7.97 -4.03
C THR A 69 10.38 6.76 -4.13
N ALA A 70 9.35 6.74 -3.27
CA ALA A 70 8.32 5.72 -3.29
C ALA A 70 7.08 6.17 -4.08
N LEU A 71 6.39 5.22 -4.70
CA LEU A 71 5.16 5.47 -5.44
C LEU A 71 4.08 4.47 -5.01
N TYR A 72 2.91 5.00 -4.64
CA TYR A 72 1.69 4.24 -4.39
C TYR A 72 0.60 4.69 -5.36
N ILE A 73 0.13 3.78 -6.23
CA ILE A 73 -0.89 4.08 -7.25
C ILE A 73 -1.99 3.01 -7.30
N SER A 74 -3.13 3.39 -7.88
CA SER A 74 -4.24 2.48 -8.15
C SER A 74 -5.11 2.97 -9.33
N PRO A 75 -5.78 2.06 -10.07
CA PRO A 75 -5.66 0.60 -10.00
C PRO A 75 -4.32 0.09 -10.55
N HIS A 76 -4.13 -1.22 -10.54
CA HIS A 76 -3.04 -1.88 -11.28
C HIS A 76 -3.58 -2.37 -12.63
N ILE A 77 -2.70 -2.63 -13.59
CA ILE A 77 -3.02 -3.09 -14.94
C ILE A 77 -2.89 -4.62 -15.03
N SER A 78 -1.75 -5.20 -14.65
CA SER A 78 -1.49 -6.64 -14.82
C SER A 78 -1.16 -7.36 -13.51
N ALA A 79 -0.36 -6.75 -12.64
CA ALA A 79 0.13 -7.33 -11.40
C ALA A 79 -0.20 -6.45 -10.19
N TYR A 80 -0.48 -7.07 -9.04
CA TYR A 80 -0.83 -6.32 -7.82
C TYR A 80 0.33 -5.45 -7.35
N GLU A 81 1.55 -5.94 -7.58
CA GLU A 81 2.83 -5.34 -7.27
C GLU A 81 3.02 -3.97 -7.94
N GLU A 82 2.36 -3.70 -9.08
CA GLU A 82 2.39 -2.40 -9.77
C GLU A 82 1.87 -1.25 -8.91
N ARG A 83 1.08 -1.56 -7.87
CA ARG A 83 0.56 -0.54 -6.96
C ARG A 83 1.65 0.11 -6.12
N VAL A 84 2.78 -0.55 -5.89
CA VAL A 84 3.80 -0.12 -4.92
C VAL A 84 5.19 -0.29 -5.54
N SER A 85 5.93 0.82 -5.67
CA SER A 85 7.32 0.79 -6.15
C SER A 85 8.21 1.78 -5.40
N ILE A 86 9.52 1.57 -5.51
CA ILE A 86 10.55 2.49 -5.02
C ILE A 86 11.58 2.64 -6.13
N ASP A 87 11.86 3.89 -6.53
CA ASP A 87 12.77 4.24 -7.62
C ASP A 87 12.47 3.51 -8.95
N GLY A 88 11.19 3.23 -9.18
CA GLY A 88 10.70 2.50 -10.37
C GLY A 88 10.67 0.98 -10.22
N GLU A 89 11.31 0.42 -9.19
CA GLU A 89 11.32 -1.03 -8.93
C GLU A 89 10.08 -1.45 -8.14
N LEU A 90 9.34 -2.43 -8.68
CA LEU A 90 8.12 -2.94 -8.05
C LEU A 90 8.42 -3.70 -6.75
N ILE A 91 7.49 -3.64 -5.80
CA ILE A 91 7.57 -4.45 -4.59
C ILE A 91 7.65 -5.95 -4.94
N SER A 92 8.54 -6.69 -4.27
CA SER A 92 8.69 -8.12 -4.51
C SER A 92 7.49 -8.92 -3.98
N LYS A 93 7.14 -10.04 -4.65
CA LYS A 93 6.15 -11.02 -4.16
C LYS A 93 6.43 -11.47 -2.73
N LYS A 94 7.71 -11.59 -2.37
CA LYS A 94 8.17 -11.97 -1.03
C LYS A 94 7.81 -10.90 0.01
N ASP A 95 8.05 -9.63 -0.29
CA ASP A 95 7.71 -8.53 0.59
C ASP A 95 6.19 -8.38 0.73
N VAL A 96 5.44 -8.44 -0.37
CA VAL A 96 3.95 -8.44 -0.34
C VAL A 96 3.46 -9.56 0.57
N LYS A 97 3.98 -10.78 0.41
CA LYS A 97 3.60 -11.93 1.23
C LYS A 97 3.84 -11.68 2.72
N ILE A 98 5.02 -11.18 3.08
CA ILE A 98 5.40 -10.91 4.48
C ILE A 98 4.46 -9.84 5.08
N LEU A 99 4.20 -8.76 4.36
CA LEU A 99 3.38 -7.66 4.83
C LEU A 99 1.90 -8.04 4.94
N LEU A 100 1.35 -8.77 3.97
CA LEU A 100 -0.02 -9.28 4.06
C LEU A 100 -0.21 -10.22 5.26
N LYS A 101 0.75 -11.11 5.53
CA LYS A 101 0.69 -11.97 6.73
C LYS A 101 0.66 -11.13 8.01
N LYS A 102 1.52 -10.11 8.11
CA LYS A 102 1.58 -9.20 9.27
C LYS A 102 0.23 -8.50 9.47
N ILE A 103 -0.32 -7.90 8.41
CA ILE A 103 -1.57 -7.14 8.47
C ILE A 103 -2.75 -8.06 8.80
N PHE A 104 -2.91 -9.21 8.13
CA PHE A 104 -4.00 -10.13 8.42
C PHE A 104 -3.93 -10.74 9.82
N LYS A 105 -2.72 -11.01 10.34
CA LYS A 105 -2.55 -11.47 11.72
C LYS A 105 -2.97 -10.39 12.71
N LEU A 106 -2.59 -9.13 12.47
CA LEU A 106 -2.97 -8.01 13.31
C LEU A 106 -4.49 -7.78 13.28
N GLN A 107 -5.08 -7.73 12.08
CA GLN A 107 -6.52 -7.59 11.87
C GLN A 107 -7.32 -8.62 12.68
N LYS A 108 -6.89 -9.90 12.67
CA LYS A 108 -7.52 -10.97 13.46
C LYS A 108 -7.35 -10.74 14.96
N LYS A 109 -6.16 -10.29 15.40
CA LYS A 109 -5.86 -10.05 16.82
C LYS A 109 -6.74 -8.97 17.43
N ILE A 110 -7.06 -7.93 16.67
CA ILE A 110 -7.80 -6.75 17.15
C ILE A 110 -9.28 -6.75 16.76
N ASN A 111 -9.73 -7.82 16.11
CA ASN A 111 -11.11 -7.99 15.65
C ASN A 111 -11.66 -6.82 14.81
N VAL A 112 -10.86 -6.31 13.87
CA VAL A 112 -11.25 -5.24 12.95
C VAL A 112 -11.46 -5.82 11.55
N TYR A 113 -12.32 -5.21 10.74
CA TYR A 113 -12.43 -5.51 9.31
C TYR A 113 -11.76 -4.41 8.49
N LEU A 114 -10.75 -4.76 7.70
CA LEU A 114 -10.10 -3.86 6.76
C LEU A 114 -10.50 -4.25 5.33
N SER A 115 -10.83 -3.25 4.53
CA SER A 115 -11.09 -3.38 3.10
C SER A 115 -9.81 -3.68 2.31
N PHE A 116 -9.97 -4.09 1.04
CA PHE A 116 -8.86 -4.23 0.09
C PHE A 116 -7.97 -2.97 0.05
N PHE A 117 -8.58 -1.79 0.00
CA PHE A 117 -7.86 -0.51 -0.12
C PHE A 117 -7.11 -0.17 1.18
N GLU A 118 -7.73 -0.38 2.35
CA GLU A 118 -7.07 -0.12 3.63
C GLU A 118 -5.85 -1.04 3.82
N ILE A 119 -5.98 -2.34 3.53
CA ILE A 119 -4.85 -3.30 3.62
C ILE A 119 -3.73 -2.91 2.65
N THR A 120 -4.08 -2.57 1.41
CA THR A 120 -3.08 -2.18 0.39
C THR A 120 -2.35 -0.90 0.79
N THR A 121 -3.07 0.06 1.38
CA THR A 121 -2.50 1.33 1.85
C THR A 121 -1.57 1.12 3.04
N ILE A 122 -1.99 0.35 4.05
CA ILE A 122 -1.13 -0.03 5.20
C ILE A 122 0.11 -0.78 4.72
N LEU A 123 -0.03 -1.67 3.72
CA LEU A 123 1.09 -2.39 3.12
C LEU A 123 2.10 -1.45 2.50
N ALA A 124 1.65 -0.45 1.72
CA ALA A 124 2.52 0.56 1.14
C ALA A 124 3.25 1.35 2.25
N PHE A 125 2.53 1.83 3.27
CA PHE A 125 3.12 2.55 4.40
C PHE A 125 4.21 1.75 5.12
N LEU A 126 3.93 0.49 5.45
CA LEU A 126 4.91 -0.40 6.09
C LEU A 126 6.12 -0.67 5.20
N TYR A 127 5.91 -0.82 3.89
CA TYR A 127 7.00 -1.04 2.95
C TYR A 127 7.92 0.18 2.85
N PHE A 128 7.33 1.38 2.73
CA PHE A 128 8.03 2.65 2.63
C PHE A 128 8.81 2.97 3.90
N SER A 129 8.16 2.89 5.06
CA SER A 129 8.81 3.02 6.38
C SER A 129 10.00 2.07 6.54
N LYS A 130 9.79 0.77 6.26
CA LYS A 130 10.86 -0.25 6.33
C LYS A 130 12.03 0.08 5.39
N LYS A 131 11.75 0.64 4.21
CA LYS A 131 12.75 0.98 3.21
C LYS A 131 13.40 2.34 3.45
N LYS A 132 12.96 3.12 4.45
CA LYS A 132 13.50 4.44 4.78
C LYS A 132 13.59 5.33 3.54
N VAL A 133 12.44 5.50 2.89
CA VAL A 133 12.25 6.47 1.80
C VAL A 133 12.08 7.87 2.37
#